data_AF-A0A7W1B4E7-F1
#
_entry.id   AF-A0A7W1B4E7-F1
#
_cell.length_a   1.000
_cell.length_b   1.000
_cell.length_c   1.000
_cell.angle_alpha   90.00
_cell.angle_beta   90.00
_cell.angle_gamma   90.00
#
_symmetry.space_group_name_H-M   'P 1'
#
loop_
_entity.id
_entity.type
_entity.pdbx_description
1 polymer ?
#
loop_
_entity_poly.entity_id
_entity_poly.type
_entity_poly.pdbx_seq_one_letter_code
_entity_poly.pdbx_strand_id
1 'polypeptide(L)' 'MQRVYVTGGSGFVGTRLIAALVARRVTVIAMARSDGAAAAVTALGA' A
#
# COMPACT_ATOMS: atom_id res chain seq x y z
N MET A 1 -13.69 6.91 9.52
CA MET A 1 -12.99 6.29 8.39
C MET A 1 -11.52 6.68 8.48
N GLN A 2 -10.58 5.73 8.54
CA GLN A 2 -9.14 6.02 8.68
C GLN A 2 -8.46 5.91 7.30
N ARG A 3 -7.61 6.89 6.96
CA ARG A 3 -6.85 6.94 5.71
C ARG A 3 -5.38 7.17 6.01
N VAL A 4 -4.49 6.41 5.38
CA VAL A 4 -3.04 6.46 5.62
C VAL A 4 -2.27 6.57 4.32
N TYR A 5 -1.17 7.33 4.36
CA TYR A 5 -0.23 7.47 3.25
C TYR A 5 1.00 6.62 3.54
N VAL A 6 1.32 5.68 2.64
CA VAL A 6 2.42 4.75 2.80
C VAL A 6 3.51 5.06 1.79
N THR A 7 4.70 5.38 2.30
CA THR A 7 5.93 5.44 1.51
C THR A 7 6.64 4.09 1.53
N GLY A 8 7.35 3.74 0.46
CA GLY A 8 8.01 2.43 0.35
C GLY A 8 7.03 1.25 0.31
N GLY A 9 5.79 1.47 -0.14
CA GLY A 9 4.72 0.47 -0.16
C GLY A 9 5.04 -0.81 -0.94
N SER A 10 5.88 -0.72 -1.97
CA SER A 10 6.32 -1.87 -2.76
C SER A 10 7.50 -2.65 -2.15
N GLY A 11 8.03 -2.22 -0.99
CA GLY A 11 9.16 -2.86 -0.32
C GLY A 11 8.76 -4.03 0.60
N PHE A 12 9.75 -4.66 1.22
CA PHE A 12 9.55 -5.83 2.09
C PHE A 12 8.54 -5.59 3.24
N VAL A 13 8.68 -4.47 3.95
CA VAL A 13 7.76 -4.10 5.03
C VAL A 13 6.47 -3.49 4.47
N GLY A 14 6.59 -2.62 3.46
CA GLY A 14 5.46 -1.91 2.86
C GLY A 14 4.36 -2.86 2.38
N THR A 15 4.73 -3.93 1.67
CA THR A 15 3.77 -4.91 1.14
C THR A 15 2.95 -5.59 2.25
N ARG A 16 3.60 -5.97 3.36
CA ARG A 16 2.93 -6.56 4.54
C ARG A 16 2.09 -5.55 5.30
N LEU A 17 2.59 -4.32 5.43
CA LEU A 17 1.88 -3.23 6.08
C LEU A 17 0.58 -2.88 5.34
N ILE A 18 0.64 -2.73 4.01
CA ILE A 18 -0.54 -2.44 3.18
C ILE A 18 -1.57 -3.55 3.35
N ALA A 19 -1.18 -4.81 3.22
CA ALA A 19 -2.10 -5.95 3.39
C ALA A 19 -2.78 -5.93 4.77
N ALA A 20 -2.03 -5.65 5.85
CA ALA A 20 -2.58 -5.56 7.19
C ALA A 20 -3.55 -4.38 7.38
N LEU A 21 -3.26 -3.22 6.77
CA LEU A 21 -4.13 -2.03 6.81
C LEU A 21 -5.43 -2.26 6.04
N VAL A 22 -5.34 -2.84 4.84
CA VAL A 22 -6.49 -3.19 4.00
C VAL A 22 -7.38 -4.21 4.71
N ALA A 23 -6.81 -5.24 5.34
CA ALA A 23 -7.56 -6.21 6.15
C ALA A 23 -8.34 -5.56 7.31
N ARG A 24 -7.82 -4.44 7.84
CA ARG A 24 -8.47 -3.63 8.88
C ARG A 24 -9.46 -2.60 8.33
N ARG A 25 -9.76 -2.63 7.03
CA ARG A 25 -10.62 -1.66 6.31
C ARG A 25 -10.11 -0.21 6.43
N VAL A 26 -8.80 -0.03 6.53
CA VAL A 26 -8.15 1.29 6.43
C VAL A 26 -7.91 1.60 4.97
N THR A 27 -8.29 2.79 4.52
CA THR A 27 -7.99 3.25 3.15
C THR A 27 -6.51 3.59 3.05
N VAL A 28 -5.79 2.95 2.13
CA VAL A 28 -4.37 3.20 1.91
C VAL A 28 -4.20 4.06 0.66
N ILE A 29 -3.26 5.01 0.69
CA ILE A 29 -2.68 5.64 -0.49
C ILE A 29 -1.19 5.28 -0.49
N ALA A 30 -0.72 4.56 -1.49
CA ALA A 30 0.69 4.22 -1.59
C ALA A 30 1.42 5.09 -2.62
N MET A 31 2.58 5.62 -2.22
CA MET A 31 3.48 6.32 -3.14
C MET A 31 4.24 5.32 -4.01
N ALA A 32 4.05 5.41 -5.32
CA ALA A 32 4.82 4.65 -6.31
C ALA A 32 5.77 5.56 -7.08
N ARG A 33 6.98 5.08 -7.38
CA ARG A 33 8.00 5.79 -8.19
C ARG A 33 8.24 5.15 -9.56
N SER A 34 7.45 4.13 -9.89
CA SER A 34 7.47 3.42 -11.17
C SER A 34 6.16 2.65 -11.35
N ASP A 35 5.83 2.30 -12.59
CA ASP A 35 4.62 1.55 -12.92
C ASP A 35 4.61 0.15 -12.26
N GLY A 36 5.77 -0.50 -12.19
CA GLY A 36 5.89 -1.78 -11.48
C GLY A 36 5.61 -1.65 -9.98
N ALA A 37 6.05 -0.56 -9.34
CA ALA A 37 5.71 -0.29 -7.95
C ALA A 37 4.23 0.05 -7.78
N ALA A 38 3.62 0.77 -8.72
CA ALA A 38 2.20 1.09 -8.72
C ALA A 38 1.35 -0.18 -8.82
N ALA A 39 1.65 -1.06 -9.79
CA ALA A 39 0.97 -2.35 -9.94
C ALA A 39 1.08 -3.21 -8.66
N ALA A 40 2.25 -3.25 -8.04
CA ALA A 40 2.47 -4.02 -6.82
C ALA A 40 1.61 -3.54 -5.65
N VAL A 41 1.51 -2.22 -5.43
CA VAL A 41 0.70 -1.68 -4.32
C VAL A 41 -0.80 -1.71 -4.62
N THR A 42 -1.20 -1.53 -5.88
CA THR A 42 -2.60 -1.68 -6.31
C THR A 42 -3.09 -3.11 -6.14
N ALA A 43 -2.27 -4.12 -6.46
CA ALA A 43 -2.62 -5.53 -6.22
C ALA A 43 -2.86 -5.85 -4.73
N LEU A 44 -2.34 -5.04 -3.81
CA LEU A 44 -2.55 -5.17 -2.37
C LEU A 44 -3.75 -4.37 -1.85
N GLY A 45 -4.42 -3.58 -2.71
CA GLY A 45 -5.58 -2.77 -2.34
C GLY A 45 -5.25 -1.34 -1.86
N ALA A 46 -4.05 -0.85 -2.16
CA ALA A 46 -3.66 0.55 -1.94
C ALA A 46 -3.83 1.44 -3.19
#